data_AF-A0A1H9PDP3-F1
#
_entry.id   AF-A0A1H9PDP3-F1
#
_cell.length_a   1.000
_cell.length_b   1.000
_cell.length_c   1.000
_cell.angle_alpha   90.00
_cell.angle_beta   90.00
_cell.angle_gamma   90.00
#
_symmetry.space_group_name_H-M   'P 1'
#
loop_
_entity.id
_entity.type
_entity.pdbx_description
1 polymer ?
#
loop_
_entity_poly.entity_id
_entity_poly.type
_entity_poly.pdbx_seq_one_letter_code
_entity_poly.pdbx_strand_id
1 'polypeptide(L)'
;MQADVEELSVGFNLNIPPPYRLKAGKYRGFTTFRIGPGGDFDFGNDVSNLSGDSLTVNFELDVQHAFMFEFPPGSDRAVLEPRNGWQAWLAGGKAPQRIYRDLPFRVWSTGPFKVYKLCQHDMGAHCAISSDEGEQVAVEVAMSLPAGIQHRGQAVERLQLPTGRFAALQFEAAMPTLNRPGQLHFEVGRNDVQAMLKHPGSNYAGQVTVVFDAEL
;
A
#
# COMPACT_ATOMS: atom_id res chain seq x y z
N MET A 1 -29.06 -9.63 -57.68
CA MET A 1 -28.12 -10.71 -57.29
C MET A 1 -28.08 -10.65 -55.78
N GLN A 2 -28.54 -11.70 -55.10
CA GLN A 2 -28.70 -11.70 -53.64
C GLN A 2 -27.42 -12.30 -53.05
N ALA A 3 -26.76 -11.56 -52.16
CA ALA A 3 -25.52 -11.99 -51.53
C ALA A 3 -25.83 -12.48 -50.11
N ASP A 4 -25.39 -13.70 -49.81
CA ASP A 4 -25.48 -14.30 -48.47
C ASP A 4 -24.09 -14.34 -47.83
N VAL A 5 -24.03 -14.04 -46.53
CA VAL A 5 -22.81 -14.13 -45.72
C VAL A 5 -22.85 -15.45 -44.95
N GLU A 6 -21.99 -16.40 -45.31
CA GLU A 6 -21.97 -17.73 -44.68
C GLU A 6 -21.22 -17.74 -43.33
N GLU A 7 -20.14 -16.96 -43.20
CA GLU A 7 -19.35 -16.89 -41.97
C GLU A 7 -18.78 -15.49 -41.74
N LEU A 8 -18.92 -14.98 -40.51
CA LEU A 8 -18.31 -13.75 -40.04
C LEU A 8 -17.62 -14.02 -38.70
N SER A 9 -16.35 -13.62 -38.60
CA SER A 9 -15.61 -13.65 -37.34
C SER A 9 -15.24 -12.24 -36.90
N VAL A 10 -15.30 -12.01 -35.59
CA VAL A 10 -14.93 -10.74 -34.97
C VAL A 10 -13.90 -11.01 -33.90
N GLY A 11 -12.73 -10.38 -34.02
CA GLY A 11 -11.73 -10.33 -32.96
C GLY A 11 -11.82 -9.00 -32.22
N PHE A 12 -11.61 -9.03 -30.90
CA PHE A 12 -11.49 -7.82 -30.10
C PHE A 12 -10.13 -7.80 -29.39
N ASN A 13 -9.61 -6.60 -29.15
CA ASN A 13 -8.44 -6.40 -28.31
C ASN A 13 -8.81 -5.38 -27.23
N LEU A 14 -8.66 -5.78 -25.96
CA LEU A 14 -8.91 -4.90 -24.83
C LEU A 14 -7.61 -4.20 -24.44
N ASN A 15 -7.52 -2.90 -24.76
CA ASN A 15 -6.39 -2.09 -24.33
C ASN A 15 -6.60 -1.64 -22.88
N ILE A 16 -6.02 -2.38 -21.94
CA ILE A 16 -6.02 -2.03 -20.50
C ILE A 16 -4.65 -1.54 -20.06
N PRO A 17 -4.59 -0.65 -19.06
CA PRO A 17 -3.36 -0.42 -18.31
C PRO A 17 -2.79 -1.73 -17.75
N PRO A 18 -1.48 -1.79 -17.45
CA PRO A 18 -0.89 -2.95 -16.80
C PRO A 18 -1.70 -3.35 -15.55
N PRO A 19 -2.02 -4.64 -15.34
CA PRO A 19 -2.96 -5.07 -14.29
C PRO A 19 -2.60 -4.59 -12.88
N TYR A 20 -1.31 -4.49 -12.56
CA TYR A 20 -0.82 -4.00 -11.27
C TYR A 20 -1.12 -2.51 -11.00
N ARG A 21 -1.56 -1.75 -12.00
CA ARG A 21 -1.99 -0.35 -11.85
C ARG A 21 -3.48 -0.21 -11.65
N LEU A 22 -4.26 -1.24 -11.94
CA LEU A 22 -5.70 -1.24 -11.73
C LEU A 22 -5.97 -1.41 -10.23
N LYS A 23 -7.07 -0.84 -9.74
CA LYS A 23 -7.56 -1.17 -8.40
C LYS A 23 -8.26 -2.53 -8.45
N ALA A 24 -8.22 -3.27 -7.35
CA ALA A 24 -9.02 -4.49 -7.23
C ALA A 24 -10.51 -4.17 -7.42
N GLY A 25 -11.23 -5.07 -8.07
CA GLY A 25 -12.66 -4.94 -8.31
C GLY A 25 -13.10 -5.37 -9.70
N LYS A 26 -14.42 -5.28 -9.91
CA LYS A 26 -15.08 -5.68 -11.15
C LYS A 26 -15.28 -4.48 -12.07
N TYR A 27 -14.64 -4.50 -13.22
CA TYR A 27 -14.81 -3.54 -14.29
C TYR A 27 -15.80 -4.10 -15.30
N ARG A 28 -16.87 -3.35 -15.57
CA ARG A 28 -17.88 -3.72 -16.57
C ARG A 28 -17.95 -2.67 -17.64
N GLY A 29 -18.06 -3.12 -18.88
CA GLY A 29 -18.22 -2.27 -20.03
C GLY A 29 -18.96 -3.01 -21.14
N PHE A 30 -19.40 -2.26 -22.13
CA PHE A 30 -19.96 -2.83 -23.33
C PHE A 30 -19.58 -1.95 -24.52
N THR A 31 -19.62 -2.55 -25.70
CA THR A 31 -19.55 -1.82 -26.97
C THR A 31 -20.65 -2.33 -27.87
N THR A 32 -21.31 -1.44 -28.59
CA THR A 32 -22.36 -1.78 -29.53
C THR A 32 -21.91 -1.37 -30.92
N PHE A 33 -21.87 -2.35 -31.82
CA PHE A 33 -21.59 -2.17 -33.24
C PHE A 33 -22.91 -2.17 -34.01
N ARG A 34 -23.05 -1.30 -35.00
CA ARG A 34 -24.17 -1.28 -35.93
C ARG A 34 -23.90 -2.23 -37.09
N ILE A 35 -24.93 -2.95 -37.51
CA ILE A 35 -24.90 -3.88 -38.63
C ILE A 35 -25.84 -3.36 -39.71
N GLY A 36 -25.36 -3.26 -40.95
CA GLY A 36 -26.10 -2.79 -42.11
C GLY A 36 -25.44 -1.61 -42.83
N PRO A 37 -26.07 -1.09 -43.90
CA PRO A 37 -25.49 -0.03 -44.73
C PRO A 37 -25.06 1.20 -43.91
N GLY A 38 -23.80 1.58 -44.00
CA GLY A 38 -23.21 2.69 -43.23
C GLY A 38 -22.94 2.40 -41.75
N GLY A 39 -23.05 1.14 -41.31
CA GLY A 39 -22.75 0.69 -39.95
C GLY A 39 -21.27 0.32 -39.74
N ASP A 40 -20.95 -0.19 -38.54
CA ASP A 40 -19.62 -0.72 -38.22
C ASP A 40 -19.35 -2.03 -38.99
N PHE A 41 -20.41 -2.84 -39.19
CA PHE A 41 -20.43 -4.00 -40.06
C PHE A 41 -21.35 -3.74 -41.26
N ASP A 42 -20.76 -3.25 -42.34
CA ASP A 42 -21.45 -2.97 -43.60
C ASP A 42 -21.16 -4.08 -44.62
N PHE A 43 -22.19 -4.81 -45.05
CA PHE A 43 -22.09 -5.88 -46.04
C PHE A 43 -22.51 -5.43 -47.46
N GLY A 44 -22.74 -4.13 -47.65
CA GLY A 44 -23.27 -3.56 -48.89
C GLY A 44 -24.80 -3.47 -48.90
N ASN A 45 -25.32 -3.02 -50.04
CA ASN A 45 -26.76 -2.87 -50.26
C ASN A 45 -27.40 -4.22 -50.63
N ASP A 46 -28.70 -4.35 -50.35
CA ASP A 46 -29.52 -5.53 -50.72
C ASP A 46 -29.08 -6.87 -50.09
N VAL A 47 -28.38 -6.83 -48.95
CA VAL A 47 -28.10 -8.01 -48.10
C VAL A 47 -29.33 -8.35 -47.27
N SER A 48 -29.79 -9.60 -47.39
CA SER A 48 -30.94 -10.14 -46.65
C SER A 48 -30.51 -11.18 -45.62
N ASN A 49 -31.42 -11.61 -44.74
CA ASN A 49 -31.18 -12.66 -43.74
C ASN A 49 -30.17 -12.33 -42.62
N LEU A 50 -29.93 -11.04 -42.34
CA LEU A 50 -29.21 -10.63 -41.14
C LEU A 50 -30.03 -10.97 -39.88
N SER A 51 -29.36 -11.45 -38.84
CA SER A 51 -30.01 -11.80 -37.56
C SER A 51 -30.40 -10.57 -36.72
N GLY A 52 -29.88 -9.39 -37.05
CA GLY A 52 -30.17 -8.12 -36.38
C GLY A 52 -29.44 -6.94 -37.00
N ASP A 53 -29.68 -5.74 -36.47
CA ASP A 53 -29.09 -4.46 -36.89
C ASP A 53 -27.94 -4.00 -35.98
N SER A 54 -27.60 -4.79 -34.96
CA SER A 54 -26.56 -4.45 -33.99
C SER A 54 -25.97 -5.67 -33.29
N LEU A 55 -24.70 -5.53 -32.87
CA LEU A 55 -23.98 -6.49 -32.03
C LEU A 55 -23.49 -5.77 -30.78
N THR A 56 -23.99 -6.17 -29.61
CA THR A 56 -23.47 -5.66 -28.33
C THR A 56 -22.54 -6.69 -27.69
N VAL A 57 -21.28 -6.30 -27.47
CA VAL A 57 -20.28 -7.11 -26.78
C VAL A 57 -20.12 -6.57 -25.36
N ASN A 58 -20.38 -7.42 -24.37
CA ASN A 58 -20.24 -7.10 -22.95
C ASN A 58 -18.91 -7.62 -22.43
N PHE A 59 -18.25 -6.86 -21.56
CA PHE A 59 -17.00 -7.23 -20.92
C PHE A 59 -17.12 -7.13 -19.40
N GLU A 60 -16.69 -8.17 -18.69
CA GLU A 60 -16.44 -8.15 -17.25
C GLU A 60 -14.98 -8.54 -17.01
N LEU A 61 -14.23 -7.67 -16.34
CA LEU A 61 -12.85 -7.91 -15.89
C LEU A 61 -12.84 -7.88 -14.36
N ASP A 62 -12.50 -9.00 -13.74
CA ASP A 62 -12.32 -9.10 -12.29
C ASP A 62 -10.82 -8.98 -11.95
N VAL A 63 -10.45 -7.88 -11.31
CA VAL A 63 -9.06 -7.60 -10.91
C VAL A 63 -8.89 -7.96 -9.45
N GLN A 64 -7.98 -8.90 -9.18
CA GLN A 64 -7.62 -9.33 -7.83
C GLN A 64 -6.13 -9.15 -7.59
N HIS A 65 -5.77 -8.69 -6.40
CA HIS A 65 -4.39 -8.51 -5.99
C HIS A 65 -4.05 -9.38 -4.79
N ALA A 66 -2.93 -10.08 -4.88
CA ALA A 66 -2.29 -10.68 -3.72
C ALA A 66 -1.46 -9.62 -2.99
N PHE A 67 -1.62 -9.58 -1.67
CA PHE A 67 -0.78 -8.83 -0.75
C PHE A 67 -0.33 -9.74 0.40
N MET A 68 0.95 -9.73 0.71
CA MET A 68 1.51 -10.48 1.84
C MET A 68 2.59 -9.64 2.53
N PHE A 69 2.61 -9.73 3.85
CA PHE A 69 3.56 -9.03 4.71
C PHE A 69 4.04 -9.99 5.80
N GLU A 70 5.35 -10.03 6.04
CA GLU A 70 5.93 -10.82 7.14
C GLU A 70 7.07 -10.07 7.83
N PHE A 71 7.15 -10.25 9.14
CA PHE A 71 8.36 -9.98 9.90
C PHE A 71 9.24 -11.24 9.90
N PRO A 72 10.56 -11.12 9.72
CA PRO A 72 11.49 -12.17 10.09
C PRO A 72 11.24 -12.65 11.54
N PRO A 73 11.44 -13.95 11.84
CA PRO A 73 11.24 -14.47 13.19
C PRO A 73 11.98 -13.66 14.25
N GLY A 74 11.27 -13.24 15.30
CA GLY A 74 11.82 -12.45 16.41
C GLY A 74 12.12 -10.98 16.11
N SER A 75 11.63 -10.43 14.99
CA SER A 75 11.83 -9.02 14.61
C SER A 75 10.58 -8.14 14.75
N ASP A 76 9.55 -8.63 15.45
CA ASP A 76 8.30 -7.92 15.73
C ASP A 76 8.37 -7.04 16.98
N ARG A 77 9.44 -7.13 17.78
CA ARG A 77 9.68 -6.30 18.97
C ARG A 77 10.68 -5.17 18.69
N ALA A 78 10.21 -3.92 18.77
CA ALA A 78 11.06 -2.74 18.70
C ALA A 78 11.63 -2.39 20.09
N VAL A 79 12.88 -2.76 20.36
CA VAL A 79 13.64 -2.24 21.51
C VAL A 79 14.37 -0.98 21.07
N LEU A 80 14.01 0.17 21.65
CA LEU A 80 14.57 1.47 21.27
C LEU A 80 15.84 1.76 22.07
N GLU A 81 16.94 2.01 21.37
CA GLU A 81 18.23 2.28 22.00
C GLU A 81 18.95 3.43 21.29
N PRO A 82 19.92 4.09 21.96
CA PRO A 82 20.78 5.06 21.31
C PRO A 82 21.60 4.41 20.20
N ARG A 83 22.08 5.24 19.27
CA ARG A 83 23.10 4.80 18.32
C ARG A 83 24.33 4.29 19.10
N ASN A 84 24.73 3.04 18.85
CA ASN A 84 25.81 2.33 19.57
C ASN A 84 25.48 1.94 21.03
N GLY A 85 24.21 1.96 21.41
CA GLY A 85 23.75 1.52 22.74
C GLY A 85 24.00 2.52 23.86
N TRP A 86 23.75 2.09 25.10
CA TRP A 86 23.73 2.95 26.28
C TRP A 86 25.10 3.23 26.92
N GLN A 87 26.14 2.46 26.56
CA GLN A 87 27.43 2.45 27.26
C GLN A 87 28.12 3.82 27.33
N ALA A 88 28.07 4.60 26.24
CA ALA A 88 28.71 5.92 26.20
C ALA A 88 28.09 6.90 27.21
N TRP A 89 26.77 6.82 27.43
CA TRP A 89 26.09 7.65 28.42
C TRP A 89 26.37 7.15 29.84
N LEU A 90 26.33 5.83 30.07
CA LEU A 90 26.63 5.22 31.36
C LEU A 90 28.08 5.49 31.83
N ALA A 91 29.01 5.70 30.89
CA ALA A 91 30.39 6.08 31.17
C ALA A 91 30.58 7.60 31.48
N GLY A 92 29.48 8.36 31.67
CA GLY A 92 29.53 9.80 31.95
C GLY A 92 29.57 10.69 30.70
N GLY A 93 29.31 10.12 29.52
CA GLY A 93 29.21 10.87 28.27
C GLY A 93 27.92 11.69 28.16
N LYS A 94 27.73 12.33 26.99
CA LYS A 94 26.54 13.14 26.72
C LYS A 94 25.28 12.26 26.64
N ALA A 95 24.16 12.80 27.10
CA ALA A 95 22.84 12.19 26.95
C ALA A 95 22.53 11.91 25.46
N PRO A 96 21.95 10.73 25.13
CA PRO A 96 21.52 10.40 23.78
C PRO A 96 20.58 11.46 23.18
N GLN A 97 20.72 11.69 21.88
CA GLN A 97 19.87 12.65 21.16
C GLN A 97 18.57 12.02 20.64
N ARG A 98 18.51 10.69 20.58
CA ARG A 98 17.34 9.91 20.23
C ARG A 98 17.58 8.45 20.65
N ILE A 99 16.50 7.71 20.81
CA ILE A 99 16.51 6.24 20.84
C ILE A 99 15.63 5.75 19.70
N TYR A 100 16.06 4.71 18.99
CA TYR A 100 15.36 4.29 17.77
C TYR A 100 15.53 2.80 17.52
N ARG A 101 14.67 2.27 16.65
CA ARG A 101 14.78 0.92 16.10
C ARG A 101 14.21 0.87 14.70
N ASP A 102 14.97 0.26 13.79
CA ASP A 102 14.48 -0.11 12.48
C ASP A 102 14.14 -1.62 12.49
N LEU A 103 12.90 -1.96 12.18
CA LEU A 103 12.42 -3.35 12.07
C LEU A 103 12.29 -3.75 10.60
N PRO A 104 13.05 -4.75 10.13
CA PRO A 104 12.95 -5.22 8.75
C PRO A 104 11.67 -6.04 8.56
N PHE A 105 11.09 -5.99 7.36
CA PHE A 105 10.01 -6.87 6.94
C PHE A 105 10.19 -7.29 5.48
N ARG A 106 9.43 -8.30 5.04
CA ARG A 106 9.27 -8.63 3.61
C ARG A 106 7.85 -8.32 3.17
N VAL A 107 7.73 -7.85 1.94
CA VAL A 107 6.44 -7.52 1.33
C VAL A 107 6.32 -8.11 -0.08
N TRP A 108 5.11 -8.59 -0.38
CA TRP A 108 4.65 -8.98 -1.69
C TRP A 108 3.41 -8.15 -2.01
N SER A 109 3.43 -7.46 -3.14
CA SER A 109 2.27 -6.73 -3.62
C SER A 109 2.20 -6.80 -5.13
N THR A 110 1.01 -7.11 -5.62
CA THR A 110 0.69 -7.15 -7.06
C THR A 110 -0.16 -5.96 -7.50
N GLY A 111 -0.48 -5.03 -6.60
CA GLY A 111 -1.35 -3.88 -6.88
C GLY A 111 -1.24 -2.77 -5.85
N PRO A 112 -2.07 -1.73 -5.99
CA PRO A 112 -2.13 -0.62 -5.04
C PRO A 112 -2.78 -1.04 -3.71
N PHE A 113 -2.40 -0.38 -2.61
CA PHE A 113 -2.92 -0.63 -1.26
C PHE A 113 -2.86 0.65 -0.42
N LYS A 114 -3.49 0.66 0.77
CA LYS A 114 -3.42 1.74 1.76
C LYS A 114 -2.63 1.30 2.99
N VAL A 115 -1.97 2.25 3.67
CA VAL A 115 -1.32 2.00 4.98
C VAL A 115 -1.64 3.10 5.97
N TYR A 116 -1.89 2.69 7.21
CA TYR A 116 -2.02 3.56 8.37
C TYR A 116 -1.53 2.83 9.62
N LYS A 117 -1.37 3.56 10.72
CA LYS A 117 -1.08 2.97 12.04
C LYS A 117 -2.24 3.15 13.01
N LEU A 118 -2.32 2.28 13.99
CA LEU A 118 -3.10 2.41 15.21
C LEU A 118 -2.12 2.33 16.39
N CYS A 119 -2.37 3.12 17.42
CA CYS A 119 -1.53 3.15 18.60
C CYS A 119 -2.33 2.64 19.81
N GLN A 120 -1.66 1.95 20.74
CA GLN A 120 -2.23 1.69 22.06
C GLN A 120 -2.48 2.99 22.83
N HIS A 121 -1.55 3.94 22.69
CA HIS A 121 -1.64 5.29 23.24
C HIS A 121 -1.42 6.28 22.10
N ASP A 122 -2.42 7.10 21.80
CA ASP A 122 -2.33 8.15 20.80
C ASP A 122 -1.75 9.44 21.39
N MET A 123 -0.86 10.11 20.65
CA MET A 123 -0.31 11.41 21.00
C MET A 123 -0.25 12.31 19.76
N GLY A 124 -1.42 12.80 19.35
CA GLY A 124 -1.57 13.57 18.10
C GLY A 124 -1.23 12.73 16.87
N ALA A 125 -0.21 13.13 16.11
CA ALA A 125 0.27 12.38 14.94
C ALA A 125 1.23 11.23 15.30
N HIS A 126 1.64 11.13 16.57
CA HIS A 126 2.57 10.13 17.08
C HIS A 126 1.83 9.04 17.85
N CYS A 127 2.45 7.87 17.97
CA CYS A 127 2.07 6.94 19.02
C CYS A 127 2.77 7.35 20.31
N ALA A 128 2.40 6.75 21.44
CA ALA A 128 3.13 6.91 22.69
C ALA A 128 3.47 5.57 23.33
N ILE A 129 4.56 5.57 24.09
CA ILE A 129 4.89 4.54 25.08
C ILE A 129 4.65 5.12 26.46
N SER A 130 4.15 4.31 27.39
CA SER A 130 3.83 4.71 28.75
C SER A 130 4.77 4.02 29.74
N SER A 131 5.17 4.74 30.79
CA SER A 131 5.82 4.15 31.95
C SER A 131 4.82 3.48 32.90
N ASP A 132 5.34 2.70 33.85
CA ASP A 132 4.57 2.12 34.96
C ASP A 132 3.92 3.19 35.87
N GLU A 133 4.45 4.42 35.86
CA GLU A 133 3.94 5.57 36.60
C GLU A 133 2.94 6.43 35.78
N GLY A 134 2.67 6.03 34.53
CA GLY A 134 1.73 6.71 33.63
C GLY A 134 2.31 7.89 32.84
N GLU A 135 3.64 8.10 32.88
CA GLU A 135 4.29 9.09 32.02
C GLU A 135 4.30 8.60 30.57
N GLN A 136 3.87 9.44 29.63
CA GLN A 136 3.82 9.11 28.21
C GLN A 136 4.88 9.86 27.41
N VAL A 137 5.48 9.14 26.47
CA VAL A 137 6.53 9.64 25.58
C VAL A 137 6.16 9.38 24.13
N ALA A 138 6.29 10.40 23.28
CA ALA A 138 5.98 10.31 21.87
C ALA A 138 6.95 9.37 21.12
N VAL A 139 6.39 8.52 20.26
CA VAL A 139 7.10 7.66 19.32
C VAL A 139 6.68 8.00 17.90
N GLU A 140 7.65 8.45 17.11
CA GLU A 140 7.50 8.55 15.66
C GLU A 140 7.54 7.15 15.04
N VAL A 141 6.58 6.89 14.15
CA VAL A 141 6.49 5.65 13.39
C VAL A 141 6.48 6.02 11.91
N ALA A 142 7.49 5.56 11.18
CA ALA A 142 7.65 5.79 9.76
C ALA A 142 7.94 4.48 9.01
N MET A 143 7.83 4.49 7.70
CA MET A 143 8.01 3.30 6.87
C MET A 143 8.84 3.61 5.63
N SER A 144 9.72 2.68 5.27
CA SER A 144 10.38 2.62 3.96
C SER A 144 9.93 1.38 3.20
N LEU A 145 9.57 1.55 1.93
CA LEU A 145 9.15 0.46 1.05
C LEU A 145 10.16 0.24 -0.08
N PRO A 146 10.25 -1.00 -0.60
CA PRO A 146 11.14 -1.31 -1.69
C PRO A 146 10.76 -0.57 -2.98
N ALA A 147 11.74 -0.47 -3.88
CA ALA A 147 11.50 -0.06 -5.26
C ALA A 147 10.40 -0.91 -5.89
N GLY A 148 9.51 -0.24 -6.64
CA GLY A 148 8.31 -0.83 -7.22
C GLY A 148 7.02 -0.42 -6.50
N ILE A 149 7.11 0.10 -5.27
CA ILE A 149 6.01 0.73 -4.55
C ILE A 149 6.32 2.22 -4.37
N GLN A 150 5.34 3.06 -4.69
CA GLN A 150 5.48 4.52 -4.68
C GLN A 150 4.34 5.17 -3.90
N HIS A 151 4.59 6.37 -3.40
CA HIS A 151 3.56 7.25 -2.87
C HIS A 151 3.60 8.56 -3.66
N ARG A 152 2.52 8.91 -4.37
CA ARG A 152 2.44 10.12 -5.19
C ARG A 152 3.59 10.19 -6.22
N GLY A 153 3.91 9.05 -6.84
CA GLY A 153 5.00 8.90 -7.80
C GLY A 153 6.42 9.00 -7.23
N GLN A 154 6.59 9.08 -5.91
CA GLN A 154 7.91 9.15 -5.26
C GLN A 154 8.27 7.84 -4.56
N ALA A 155 9.58 7.62 -4.39
CA ALA A 155 10.09 6.54 -3.56
C ALA A 155 9.65 6.75 -2.10
N VAL A 156 9.35 5.65 -1.41
CA VAL A 156 8.88 5.68 -0.02
C VAL A 156 10.08 5.43 0.90
N GLU A 157 10.62 6.51 1.44
CA GLU A 157 11.73 6.49 2.38
C GLU A 157 11.36 7.26 3.65
N ARG A 158 11.41 6.57 4.80
CA ARG A 158 11.06 7.09 6.13
C ARG A 158 9.77 7.94 6.12
N LEU A 159 8.76 7.49 5.39
CA LEU A 159 7.48 8.17 5.29
C LEU A 159 6.69 7.98 6.58
N GLN A 160 6.36 9.06 7.27
CA GLN A 160 5.62 9.01 8.52
C GLN A 160 4.23 8.41 8.30
N LEU A 161 3.87 7.41 9.13
CA LEU A 161 2.57 6.76 9.05
C LEU A 161 1.51 7.58 9.81
N PRO A 162 0.37 7.89 9.17
CA PRO A 162 -0.73 8.58 9.81
C PRO A 162 -1.51 7.63 10.73
N THR A 163 -2.12 8.21 11.76
CA THR A 163 -2.97 7.47 12.70
C THR A 163 -4.40 7.36 12.17
N GLY A 164 -4.93 6.14 12.14
CA GLY A 164 -6.32 5.86 11.82
C GLY A 164 -6.64 5.72 10.32
N ARG A 165 -7.71 4.98 10.02
CA ARG A 165 -8.11 4.60 8.66
C ARG A 165 -8.44 5.79 7.74
N PHE A 166 -9.05 6.84 8.28
CA PHE A 166 -9.47 8.01 7.50
C PHE A 166 -8.30 8.83 6.94
N ALA A 167 -7.12 8.71 7.56
CA ALA A 167 -5.92 9.39 7.12
C ALA A 167 -4.97 8.48 6.32
N ALA A 168 -5.40 7.26 5.98
CA ALA A 168 -4.52 6.26 5.36
C ALA A 168 -3.86 6.76 4.08
N LEU A 169 -2.56 6.47 3.94
CA LEU A 169 -1.80 6.80 2.75
C LEU A 169 -2.04 5.74 1.69
N GLN A 170 -2.31 6.17 0.46
CA GLN A 170 -2.39 5.28 -0.70
C GLN A 170 -1.02 5.08 -1.33
N PHE A 171 -0.71 3.85 -1.70
CA PHE A 171 0.51 3.45 -2.39
C PHE A 171 0.19 2.88 -3.77
N GLU A 172 0.99 3.27 -4.75
CA GLU A 172 0.90 2.87 -6.14
C GLU A 172 1.92 1.77 -6.44
N ALA A 173 1.56 0.78 -7.24
CA ALA A 173 2.51 -0.20 -7.77
C ALA A 173 3.07 0.30 -9.11
N ALA A 174 4.36 0.62 -9.14
CA ALA A 174 5.09 0.91 -10.37
C ALA A 174 5.46 -0.39 -11.12
N MET A 175 5.68 -1.47 -10.37
CA MET A 175 5.86 -2.84 -10.85
C MET A 175 5.45 -3.84 -9.76
N PRO A 176 5.13 -5.09 -10.09
CA PRO A 176 4.90 -6.13 -9.09
C PRO A 176 6.12 -6.29 -8.18
N THR A 177 5.87 -6.29 -6.88
CA THR A 177 6.90 -6.40 -5.85
C THR A 177 6.77 -7.77 -5.20
N LEU A 178 7.80 -8.61 -5.32
CA LEU A 178 7.78 -9.98 -4.81
C LEU A 178 8.96 -10.21 -3.87
N ASN A 179 8.67 -10.56 -2.62
CA ASN A 179 9.68 -10.85 -1.58
C ASN A 179 10.75 -9.75 -1.45
N ARG A 180 10.32 -8.49 -1.39
CA ARG A 180 11.26 -7.36 -1.31
C ARG A 180 11.34 -6.84 0.12
N PRO A 181 12.53 -6.40 0.57
CA PRO A 181 12.70 -5.90 1.93
C PRO A 181 12.10 -4.49 2.08
N GLY A 182 11.47 -4.25 3.22
CA GLY A 182 11.08 -2.92 3.70
C GLY A 182 11.46 -2.74 5.17
N GLN A 183 11.22 -1.56 5.72
CA GLN A 183 11.54 -1.24 7.11
C GLN A 183 10.44 -0.40 7.77
N LEU A 184 10.13 -0.72 9.01
CA LEU A 184 9.45 0.20 9.93
C LEU A 184 10.49 0.88 10.81
N HIS A 185 10.33 2.18 10.99
CA HIS A 185 11.22 3.01 11.77
C HIS A 185 10.47 3.52 12.99
N PHE A 186 11.03 3.27 14.17
CA PHE A 186 10.52 3.76 15.45
C PHE A 186 11.56 4.69 16.06
N GLU A 187 11.14 5.87 16.52
CA GLU A 187 12.06 6.86 17.08
C GLU A 187 11.41 7.68 18.20
N VAL A 188 12.16 7.90 19.28
CA VAL A 188 11.87 8.89 20.32
C VAL A 188 12.93 9.98 20.24
N GLY A 189 12.47 11.23 20.14
CA GLY A 189 13.33 12.39 19.94
C GLY A 189 14.05 12.86 21.20
N ARG A 190 14.97 13.82 21.03
CA ARG A 190 15.85 14.32 22.09
C ARG A 190 15.12 14.79 23.35
N ASN A 191 14.08 15.60 23.19
CA ASN A 191 13.40 16.24 24.32
C ASN A 191 12.73 15.17 25.19
N ASP A 192 12.09 14.19 24.56
CA ASP A 192 11.45 13.08 25.25
C ASP A 192 12.48 12.16 25.90
N VAL A 193 13.58 11.83 25.21
CA VAL A 193 14.69 11.08 25.83
C VAL A 193 15.21 11.80 27.07
N GLN A 194 15.41 13.13 27.01
CA GLN A 194 15.86 13.90 28.17
C GLN A 194 14.86 13.92 29.32
N ALA A 195 13.55 13.82 29.04
CA ALA A 195 12.52 13.64 30.06
C ALA A 195 12.64 12.26 30.70
N MET A 196 12.69 11.19 29.88
CA MET A 196 12.86 9.81 30.35
C MET A 196 14.07 9.63 31.27
N LEU A 197 15.21 10.27 30.94
CA LEU A 197 16.44 10.17 31.74
C LEU A 197 16.32 10.75 33.16
N LYS A 198 15.26 11.52 33.47
CA LYS A 198 14.97 12.00 34.83
C LYS A 198 14.28 10.95 35.70
N HIS A 199 13.82 9.86 35.09
CA HIS A 199 13.11 8.75 35.72
C HIS A 199 13.92 7.44 35.56
N PRO A 200 15.10 7.32 36.19
CA PRO A 200 15.95 6.14 36.05
C PRO A 200 15.28 4.90 36.65
N GLY A 201 15.37 3.77 35.93
CA GLY A 201 14.78 2.49 36.34
C GLY A 201 13.34 2.27 35.87
N SER A 202 12.70 3.29 35.29
CA SER A 202 11.37 3.16 34.69
C SER A 202 11.43 2.39 33.37
N ASN A 203 10.42 1.53 33.15
CA ASN A 203 10.22 0.83 31.88
C ASN A 203 9.10 1.52 31.09
N TYR A 204 9.33 1.79 29.81
CA TYR A 204 8.33 2.35 28.91
C TYR A 204 7.92 1.31 27.88
N ALA A 205 6.61 1.13 27.67
CA ALA A 205 6.07 0.17 26.72
C ALA A 205 4.81 0.69 26.03
N GLY A 206 4.52 0.13 24.86
CA GLY A 206 3.34 0.44 24.07
C GLY A 206 3.27 -0.45 22.83
N GLN A 207 2.08 -0.56 22.24
CA GLN A 207 1.85 -1.32 21.01
C GLN A 207 1.51 -0.39 19.84
N VAL A 208 2.04 -0.73 18.68
CA VAL A 208 1.72 -0.10 17.40
C VAL A 208 1.24 -1.18 16.46
N THR A 209 0.06 -0.97 15.87
CA THR A 209 -0.46 -1.84 14.81
C THR A 209 -0.36 -1.10 13.49
N VAL A 210 0.43 -1.61 12.55
CA VAL A 210 0.48 -1.08 11.18
C VAL A 210 -0.48 -1.91 10.33
N VAL A 211 -1.44 -1.25 9.70
CA VAL A 211 -2.46 -1.89 8.87
C VAL A 211 -2.14 -1.65 7.41
N PHE A 212 -2.04 -2.75 6.66
CA PHE A 212 -1.95 -2.75 5.21
C PHE A 212 -3.31 -3.20 4.65
N ASP A 213 -4.00 -2.30 3.96
CA ASP A 213 -5.34 -2.52 3.42
C ASP A 213 -5.26 -2.62 1.89
N ALA A 214 -5.41 -3.85 1.37
CA ALA A 214 -5.42 -4.12 -0.06
C ALA A 214 -6.81 -3.95 -0.70
N GLU A 215 -7.85 -3.70 0.11
CA GLU A 215 -9.20 -3.38 -0.37
C GLU A 215 -9.34 -1.85 -0.51
N LEU A 216 -9.34 -1.38 -1.76
CA LEU A 216 -9.31 0.05 -2.07
C LEU A 216 -10.68 0.68 -2.23
#